data_AF-A0A7K4IK62-F1
#
_entry.id   AF-A0A7K4IK62-F1
#
_cell.length_a   1.000
_cell.length_b   1.000
_cell.length_c   1.000
_cell.angle_alpha   90.00
_cell.angle_beta   90.00
_cell.angle_gamma   90.00
#
_symmetry.space_group_name_H-M   'P 1'
#
loop_
_entity.id
_entity.type
_entity.pdbx_description
1 polymer ?
#
loop_
_entity_poly.entity_id
_entity_poly.type
_entity_poly.pdbx_seq_one_letter_code
_entity_poly.pdbx_strand_id
1 'polypeptide(L)'
;MDKDARYLGLDIKSIKKAKRNIGGIGGLIDAYPIKDAMMVFKTEGGILHEERLNLLVGVHKLDRLAPEERRLIMRFPSLLGRNILRKFRLIYDERFNEIFMES
;
A
#
# COMPACT_ATOMS: atom_id res chain seq x y z
N MET A 1 2.01 0.82 3.54
CA MET A 1 3.02 0.58 4.59
C MET A 1 3.12 1.82 5.47
N ASP A 2 3.90 1.77 6.54
CA ASP A 2 3.94 2.75 7.64
C ASP A 2 4.07 4.20 7.18
N LYS A 3 4.92 4.46 6.18
CA LYS A 3 5.08 5.81 5.59
C LYS A 3 3.77 6.31 4.99
N ASP A 4 3.13 5.50 4.16
CA ASP A 4 1.94 5.89 3.43
C ASP A 4 0.71 5.94 4.33
N ALA A 5 0.64 5.07 5.34
CA ALA A 5 -0.42 5.16 6.36
C ALA A 5 -0.37 6.50 7.09
N ARG A 6 0.84 7.02 7.39
CA ARG A 6 1.02 8.36 7.97
C ARG A 6 0.71 9.46 6.97
N TYR A 7 1.21 9.35 5.74
CA TYR A 7 1.00 10.33 4.69
C TYR A 7 -0.49 10.52 4.36
N LEU A 8 -1.25 9.41 4.34
CA LEU A 8 -2.69 9.39 4.10
C LEU A 8 -3.52 9.72 5.36
N GLY A 9 -2.89 9.97 6.50
CA GLY A 9 -3.59 10.29 7.74
C GLY A 9 -4.52 9.17 8.24
N LEU A 10 -4.21 7.90 7.96
CA LEU A 10 -5.05 6.78 8.35
C LEU A 10 -5.05 6.60 9.87
N ASP A 11 -6.22 6.66 10.50
CA ASP A 11 -6.38 6.29 11.90
C ASP A 11 -6.41 4.76 12.06
N ILE A 12 -5.22 4.16 12.05
CA ILE A 12 -5.07 2.70 12.18
C ILE A 12 -5.62 2.18 13.51
N LYS A 13 -5.66 3.02 14.56
CA LYS A 13 -6.13 2.60 15.89
C LYS A 13 -7.63 2.31 15.93
N SER A 14 -8.43 2.97 15.08
CA SER A 14 -9.86 2.69 14.95
C SER A 14 -10.16 1.49 14.04
N ILE A 15 -9.17 0.99 13.28
CA ILE A 15 -9.33 -0.15 12.39
C ILE A 15 -9.06 -1.45 13.16
N LYS A 16 -9.98 -2.42 13.02
CA LYS A 16 -9.82 -3.74 13.65
C LYS A 16 -8.66 -4.50 13.02
N LYS A 17 -7.64 -4.80 13.83
CA LYS A 17 -6.49 -5.63 13.44
C LYS A 17 -6.93 -7.00 12.89
N ALA A 18 -6.26 -7.47 11.84
CA ALA A 18 -6.44 -8.81 11.31
C ALA A 18 -6.05 -9.88 12.35
N LYS A 19 -6.74 -11.02 12.33
CA LYS A 19 -6.47 -12.15 13.24
C LYS A 19 -5.06 -12.76 13.05
N ARG A 20 -4.47 -12.62 11.86
CA ARG A 20 -3.15 -13.16 11.54
C ARG A 20 -2.21 -12.00 11.20
N ASN A 21 -1.02 -12.03 11.78
CA ASN A 21 0.08 -11.19 11.34
C ASN A 21 0.51 -11.65 9.94
N ILE A 22 1.04 -10.73 9.15
CA ILE A 22 1.57 -11.04 7.82
C ILE A 22 3.10 -11.01 7.85
N GLY A 23 3.72 -11.86 7.05
CA GLY A 23 5.15 -11.73 6.76
C GLY A 23 5.38 -10.45 5.97
N GLY A 24 6.18 -9.55 6.52
CA GLY A 24 6.57 -8.28 5.92
C GLY A 24 8.08 -8.14 5.81
N ILE A 25 8.51 -7.00 5.26
CA ILE A 25 9.93 -6.65 5.19
C ILE A 25 10.41 -6.39 6.63
N GLY A 26 11.42 -7.13 7.10
CA GLY A 26 11.89 -7.02 8.50
C GLY A 26 11.08 -7.86 9.51
N GLY A 27 10.27 -8.82 9.06
CA GLY A 27 9.66 -9.85 9.91
C GLY A 27 8.13 -9.82 9.95
N LEU A 28 7.55 -10.33 11.04
CA LEU A 28 6.09 -10.34 11.21
C LEU A 28 5.58 -8.93 11.54
N ILE A 29 4.58 -8.47 10.79
CA ILE A 29 3.97 -7.16 10.97
C ILE A 29 2.48 -7.27 11.25
N ASP A 30 1.95 -6.24 11.92
CA ASP A 30 0.54 -6.13 12.19
C ASP A 30 -0.19 -5.69 10.91
N ALA A 31 -1.30 -6.34 10.60
CA ALA A 31 -2.06 -6.06 9.39
C ALA A 31 -3.46 -5.56 9.74
N TYR A 32 -3.90 -4.51 9.05
CA TYR A 32 -5.18 -3.86 9.26
C TYR A 32 -5.96 -3.83 7.94
N PRO A 33 -7.02 -4.63 7.81
CA PRO A 33 -7.84 -4.65 6.61
C PRO A 33 -8.75 -3.42 6.56
N ILE A 34 -8.67 -2.67 5.48
CA ILE A 34 -9.62 -1.60 5.15
C ILE A 34 -10.51 -2.14 4.04
N LYS A 35 -11.79 -2.32 4.35
CA LYS A 35 -12.78 -2.80 3.38
C LYS A 35 -13.39 -1.62 2.63
N ASP A 36 -13.71 -1.86 1.36
CA ASP A 36 -14.41 -0.89 0.50
C ASP A 36 -13.74 0.50 0.48
N ALA A 37 -12.41 0.53 0.52
CA ALA A 37 -11.65 1.76 0.43
C ALA A 37 -11.84 2.37 -0.96
N MET A 38 -12.29 3.61 -1.00
CA MET A 38 -12.36 4.38 -2.24
C MET A 38 -10.97 4.91 -2.59
N MET A 39 -10.45 4.47 -3.71
CA MET A 39 -9.18 4.89 -4.27
C MET A 39 -9.46 5.73 -5.51
N VAL A 40 -8.90 6.94 -5.55
CA VAL A 40 -9.06 7.86 -6.66
C VAL A 40 -7.75 7.93 -7.42
N PHE A 41 -7.77 7.54 -8.69
CA PHE A 41 -6.64 7.58 -9.60
C PHE A 41 -6.83 8.71 -10.60
N LYS A 42 -5.74 9.39 -10.97
CA LYS A 42 -5.76 10.36 -12.06
C LYS A 42 -5.34 9.64 -13.35
N THR A 43 -6.19 9.65 -14.36
CA THR A 43 -5.86 9.09 -15.68
C THR A 43 -5.02 10.07 -16.50
N GLU A 44 -4.42 9.60 -17.59
CA GLU A 44 -3.66 10.44 -18.52
C GLU A 44 -4.49 11.60 -19.08
N GLY A 45 -5.76 11.35 -19.38
CA GLY A 45 -6.71 12.39 -19.83
C GLY A 45 -7.10 13.40 -18.75
N GLY A 46 -6.52 13.31 -17.54
CA GLY A 46 -6.85 14.18 -16.40
C GLY A 46 -8.17 13.85 -15.71
N ILE A 47 -8.84 12.77 -16.12
CA ILE A 47 -10.10 12.31 -15.55
C ILE A 47 -9.80 11.54 -14.27
N LEU A 48 -10.63 11.72 -13.24
CA LEU A 48 -10.54 10.93 -12.02
C LEU A 48 -11.24 9.59 -12.23
N HIS A 49 -10.55 8.50 -11.92
CA HIS A 49 -11.07 7.15 -11.93
C HIS A 49 -11.19 6.65 -10.48
N GLU A 50 -12.40 6.31 -10.07
CA GLU A 50 -12.69 5.86 -8.72
C GLU A 50 -12.85 4.35 -8.67
N GLU A 51 -12.17 3.71 -7.72
CA GLU A 51 -12.25 2.28 -7.50
C GLU A 51 -12.47 1.94 -6.04
N ARG A 52 -13.34 0.96 -5.80
CA ARG A 52 -13.47 0.36 -4.47
C ARG A 52 -12.56 -0.85 -4.36
N LEU A 53 -11.62 -0.77 -3.41
CA LEU A 53 -10.60 -1.78 -3.18
C LEU A 53 -10.59 -2.22 -1.72
N ASN A 54 -10.38 -3.52 -1.52
CA ASN A 54 -10.03 -4.05 -0.23
C ASN A 54 -8.51 -3.91 -0.05
N LEU A 55 -8.10 -3.08 0.90
CA LEU A 55 -6.70 -2.76 1.16
C LEU A 55 -6.21 -3.46 2.44
N LEU A 56 -4.93 -3.76 2.48
CA LEU A 56 -4.26 -4.28 3.67
C LEU A 56 -3.15 -3.32 4.08
N VAL A 57 -3.30 -2.70 5.24
CA VAL A 57 -2.28 -1.81 5.79
C VAL A 57 -1.39 -2.60 6.72
N GLY A 58 -0.14 -2.82 6.31
CA GLY A 58 0.91 -3.35 7.17
C GLY A 58 1.54 -2.24 8.02
N VAL A 59 1.64 -2.46 9.32
CA VAL A 59 2.29 -1.57 10.29
C VAL A 59 3.35 -2.36 11.07
N HIS A 60 4.57 -1.86 11.06
CA HIS A 60 5.70 -2.47 11.76
C HIS A 60 5.71 -2.02 13.23
N LYS A 61 6.19 -2.88 14.11
CA LYS A 61 6.48 -2.52 15.51
C LYS A 61 7.81 -1.77 15.59
N LEU A 62 7.78 -0.51 15.19
CA LEU A 62 8.97 0.35 15.05
C LEU A 62 9.71 0.59 16.38
N ASP A 63 9.04 0.38 17.51
CA ASP A 63 9.58 0.45 18.87
C ASP A 63 10.60 -0.68 19.18
N ARG A 64 10.54 -1.78 18.43
CA ARG A 64 11.41 -2.95 18.62
C ARG A 64 12.60 -3.01 17.66
N LEU A 65 12.73 -2.00 16.79
CA LEU A 65 13.73 -1.96 15.73
C LEU A 65 14.83 -0.96 16.06
N ALA A 66 16.05 -1.26 15.64
CA ALA A 66 17.14 -0.30 15.74
C ALA A 66 16.84 0.96 14.88
N PRO A 67 17.38 2.14 15.24
CA PRO A 67 17.12 3.38 14.49
C PRO A 67 17.45 3.30 12.99
N GLU A 68 18.45 2.49 12.62
CA GLU A 68 18.81 2.26 11.21
C GLU A 68 17.80 1.39 10.48
N GLU A 69 17.38 0.27 11.08
CA GLU A 69 16.35 -0.62 10.52
C GLU A 69 15.02 0.12 10.35
N ARG A 70 14.64 0.94 11.33
CA ARG A 70 13.47 1.81 11.25
C ARG A 70 13.58 2.78 10.07
N ARG A 71 14.76 3.39 9.84
CA ARG A 71 14.98 4.28 8.69
C ARG A 71 14.86 3.54 7.36
N LEU A 72 15.38 2.32 7.27
CA LEU A 72 15.28 1.50 6.07
C LEU A 72 13.82 1.09 5.77
N ILE A 73 13.09 0.60 6.77
CA ILE A 73 11.68 0.22 6.61
C ILE A 73 10.82 1.41 6.14
N MET A 74 11.04 2.59 6.71
CA MET A 74 10.31 3.80 6.32
C MET A 74 10.63 4.31 4.90
N ARG A 75 11.68 3.80 4.25
CA ARG A 75 11.99 4.11 2.84
C ARG A 75 11.26 3.21 1.85
N PHE A 76 10.79 2.04 2.27
CA PHE A 76 10.08 1.15 1.38
C PHE A 76 8.71 1.75 0.99
N PRO A 77 8.39 1.79 -0.31
CA PRO A 77 7.07 2.21 -0.76
C PRO A 77 6.01 1.18 -0.34
N SER A 78 4.75 1.60 -0.26
CA SER A 78 3.66 0.62 -0.22
C SER A 78 3.74 -0.31 -1.42
N LEU A 79 3.61 -1.60 -1.13
CA LEU A 79 3.52 -2.61 -2.15
C LEU A 79 2.09 -2.66 -2.66
N LEU A 80 1.94 -2.47 -3.97
CA LEU A 80 0.68 -2.74 -4.65
C LEU A 80 0.47 -4.25 -4.67
N GLY A 81 -0.56 -4.71 -3.97
CA GLY A 81 -0.84 -6.13 -3.86
C GLY A 81 -1.31 -6.75 -5.18
N ARG A 82 -1.18 -8.08 -5.29
CA ARG A 82 -1.70 -8.86 -6.42
C ARG A 82 -3.21 -8.72 -6.63
N ASN A 83 -3.96 -8.28 -5.61
CA ASN A 83 -5.38 -7.97 -5.72
C ASN A 83 -5.65 -6.80 -6.69
N ILE A 84 -4.74 -5.83 -6.77
CA ILE A 84 -4.87 -4.68 -7.68
C ILE A 84 -4.31 -5.05 -9.06
N LEU A 85 -3.17 -5.75 -9.12
CA LEU A 85 -2.60 -6.25 -10.38
C LEU A 85 -3.47 -7.29 -11.11
N ARG A 86 -4.50 -7.83 -10.46
CA ARG A 86 -5.52 -8.68 -11.11
C ARG A 86 -6.68 -7.89 -11.72
N LYS A 87 -6.91 -6.67 -11.24
CA LYS A 87 -7.92 -5.76 -11.78
C LYS A 87 -7.39 -4.96 -12.96
N PHE A 88 -6.11 -4.61 -12.92
CA PHE A 88 -5.47 -3.78 -13.92
C PHE A 88 -4.32 -4.56 -14.56
N ARG A 89 -4.18 -4.41 -15.88
CA ARG A 89 -2.99 -4.83 -16.61
C ARG A 89 -1.89 -3.81 -16.35
N LEU A 90 -0.78 -4.27 -15.77
CA LEU A 90 0.42 -3.46 -15.64
C LEU A 90 1.19 -3.53 -16.96
N ILE A 91 1.38 -2.37 -17.59
CA ILE A 91 2.10 -2.26 -18.86
C ILE A 91 3.31 -1.37 -18.64
N TYR A 92 4.47 -1.83 -19.11
CA TYR A 92 5.70 -1.06 -19.16
C TYR A 92 5.98 -0.74 -20.62
N ASP A 93 5.99 0.55 -20.97
CA ASP A 93 6.34 1.01 -22.31
C ASP A 93 7.78 1.50 -22.33
N GLU A 94 8.64 0.69 -22.96
CA GLU A 94 10.07 0.97 -23.12
C GLU A 94 10.34 2.20 -23.97
N ARG A 95 9.44 2.56 -24.89
CA ARG A 95 9.65 3.70 -25.81
C ARG A 95 9.62 5.03 -25.05
N PHE A 96 8.76 5.11 -24.05
CA PHE A 96 8.60 6.31 -23.22
C PHE A 96 9.23 6.14 -21.82
N ASN A 97 9.67 4.93 -21.47
CA ASN A 97 10.18 4.57 -20.15
C ASN A 97 9.14 4.85 -19.04
N GLU A 98 7.89 4.48 -19.31
CA GLU A 98 6.73 4.74 -18.47
C GLU A 98 6.02 3.45 -18.05
N ILE A 99 5.33 3.52 -16.91
CA ILE A 99 4.52 2.42 -16.38
C ILE A 99 3.09 2.92 -16.25
N PHE A 100 2.15 2.19 -16.85
CA PHE A 100 0.72 2.47 -16.75
C PHE A 100 -0.08 1.24 -16.33
N MET A 101 -1.29 1.52 -15.84
CA MET A 101 -2.28 0.53 -15.48
C MET A 101 -3.49 0.71 -16.39
N GLU A 102 -3.88 -0.36 -17.09
CA GLU A 102 -5.04 -0.41 -17.98
C GLU A 102 -6.13 -1.30 -17.35
N SER A 103 -7.37 -0.79 -17.26
CA SER A 103 -8.55 -1.52 -16.77
C SER A 103 -9.40 -2.08 -17.89
#